data_AF-A0A497FT08-F1
#
_entry.id   AF-A0A497FT08-F1
#
_cell.length_a   1.000
_cell.length_b   1.000
_cell.length_c   1.000
_cell.angle_alpha   90.00
_cell.angle_beta   90.00
_cell.angle_gamma   90.00
#
_symmetry.space_group_name_H-M   'P 1'
#
loop_
_entity.id
_entity.type
_entity.pdbx_description
1 polymer ?
#
loop_
_entity_poly.entity_id
_entity_poly.type
_entity_poly.pdbx_seq_one_letter_code
_entity_poly.pdbx_strand_id
1 'polypeptide(L)'
;MTVISELYVCPICGKTFSKRESLAGHIARKHGSMVIVVKANVVLKRLQEIEKQLRDLSNEIGEIKYLLEKISCSETRIVGEKEEDFGTVTFTSGDLPSFLQNNPWLSVLSKRGKS
;
A
#
# COMPACT_ATOMS: atom_id res chain seq x y z
N MET A 1 8.17 -42.45 -35.92
CA MET A 1 8.37 -41.09 -35.36
C MET A 1 7.38 -40.16 -36.01
N THR A 2 6.30 -39.79 -35.32
CA THR A 2 5.33 -38.83 -35.85
C THR A 2 5.92 -37.43 -35.75
N VAL A 3 6.18 -36.82 -36.90
CA VAL A 3 6.48 -35.39 -37.03
C VAL A 3 5.28 -34.60 -36.50
N ILE A 4 5.40 -34.05 -35.29
CA ILE A 4 4.44 -33.05 -34.80
C ILE A 4 4.80 -31.77 -35.55
N SER A 5 4.22 -31.60 -36.73
CA SER A 5 4.23 -30.31 -37.42
C SER A 5 3.63 -29.27 -36.47
N GLU A 6 4.39 -28.25 -36.10
CA GLU A 6 3.90 -27.13 -35.26
C GLU A 6 2.78 -26.39 -36.00
N LEU A 7 1.55 -26.84 -35.79
CA LEU A 7 0.35 -26.18 -36.28
C LEU A 7 -0.08 -25.12 -35.27
N TYR A 8 -0.37 -23.93 -35.77
CA TYR A 8 -0.84 -22.80 -35.00
C TYR A 8 -2.36 -22.82 -34.95
N VAL A 9 -2.95 -23.00 -33.77
CA VAL A 9 -4.41 -23.09 -33.59
C VAL A 9 -4.97 -21.75 -33.09
N CYS A 10 -6.08 -21.31 -33.68
CA CYS A 10 -6.80 -20.13 -33.19
C CYS A 10 -7.53 -20.45 -31.87
N PRO A 11 -7.25 -19.74 -30.77
CA PRO A 11 -7.91 -20.00 -29.48
C PRO A 11 -9.38 -19.56 -29.43
N ILE A 12 -9.86 -18.85 -30.47
CA ILE A 12 -11.22 -18.29 -30.51
C ILE A 12 -12.16 -19.19 -31.33
N CYS A 13 -11.68 -19.79 -32.42
CA CYS A 13 -12.50 -20.60 -33.32
C CYS A 13 -11.93 -21.99 -33.64
N GLY A 14 -10.77 -22.36 -33.11
CA GLY A 14 -10.17 -23.69 -33.27
C GLY A 14 -9.53 -23.97 -34.64
N LYS A 15 -9.47 -23.00 -35.56
CA LYS A 15 -8.86 -23.22 -36.89
C LYS A 15 -7.34 -23.41 -36.79
N THR A 16 -6.83 -24.40 -37.52
CA THR A 16 -5.40 -24.73 -37.60
C THR A 16 -4.74 -24.02 -38.79
N PHE A 17 -3.55 -23.49 -38.57
CA PHE A 17 -2.74 -22.83 -39.59
C PHE A 17 -1.33 -23.43 -39.60
N SER A 18 -0.72 -23.50 -40.78
CA SER A 18 0.65 -24.00 -40.95
C SER A 18 1.72 -22.96 -40.60
N LYS A 19 1.34 -21.69 -40.43
CA LYS A 19 2.24 -20.57 -40.15
C LYS A 19 1.66 -19.62 -39.11
N ARG A 20 2.53 -18.99 -38.33
CA ARG A 20 2.17 -18.04 -37.29
C ARG A 20 1.55 -16.76 -37.86
N GLU A 21 2.07 -16.27 -38.98
CA GLU A 21 1.61 -15.04 -39.64
C GLU A 21 0.18 -15.21 -40.16
N SER A 22 -0.14 -16.39 -40.69
CA SER A 22 -1.49 -16.74 -41.14
C SER A 22 -2.49 -16.76 -39.98
N LEU A 23 -2.09 -17.28 -38.82
CA LEU A 23 -2.90 -17.22 -37.60
C LEU A 23 -3.11 -15.77 -37.14
N ALA A 24 -2.04 -14.96 -37.10
CA ALA A 24 -2.13 -13.56 -36.69
C ALA A 24 -3.06 -12.74 -37.61
N GLY A 25 -2.92 -12.89 -38.93
CA GLY A 25 -3.79 -12.26 -39.92
C GLY A 25 -5.23 -12.74 -39.83
N HIS A 26 -5.45 -14.03 -39.52
CA HIS A 26 -6.78 -14.58 -39.27
C HIS A 26 -7.43 -13.93 -38.04
N ILE A 27 -6.72 -13.86 -36.91
CA ILE A 27 -7.21 -13.23 -35.68
C ILE A 27 -7.53 -11.76 -35.93
N ALA A 28 -6.67 -11.01 -36.62
CA ALA A 28 -6.91 -9.60 -36.90
C ALA A 28 -8.17 -9.38 -37.76
N ARG A 29 -8.37 -10.16 -38.83
CA ARG A 29 -9.49 -9.98 -39.77
C ARG A 29 -10.82 -10.55 -39.29
N LYS A 30 -10.80 -11.68 -38.56
CA LYS A 30 -12.01 -12.40 -38.14
C LYS A 30 -12.38 -12.18 -36.68
N HIS A 31 -11.40 -11.83 -35.84
CA HIS A 31 -11.55 -11.68 -34.40
C HIS A 31 -11.00 -10.36 -33.86
N GLY A 32 -10.63 -9.40 -34.71
CA GLY A 32 -10.03 -8.13 -34.28
C GLY A 32 -10.89 -7.37 -33.26
N SER A 33 -12.22 -7.38 -33.43
CA SER A 33 -13.17 -6.81 -32.47
C SER A 33 -13.18 -7.57 -31.14
N MET A 34 -13.18 -8.91 -31.17
CA MET A 34 -13.17 -9.75 -29.96
C MET A 34 -11.88 -9.58 -29.16
N VAL A 35 -10.73 -9.37 -29.81
CA VAL A 35 -9.45 -9.11 -29.13
C VAL A 35 -9.52 -7.80 -28.32
N ILE A 36 -10.17 -6.77 -28.85
CA ILE A 36 -10.37 -5.49 -28.14
C ILE A 36 -11.27 -5.73 -26.92
N VAL A 37 -12.37 -6.47 -27.07
CA VAL A 37 -13.30 -6.78 -25.97
C VAL A 37 -12.62 -7.62 -24.87
N VAL A 38 -11.85 -8.64 -25.23
CA VAL A 38 -11.12 -9.46 -24.25
C VAL A 38 -10.09 -8.62 -23.49
N LYS A 39 -9.33 -7.76 -24.19
CA LYS A 39 -8.39 -6.84 -23.54
C LYS A 39 -9.11 -5.86 -22.61
N ALA A 40 -10.24 -5.30 -23.04
CA ALA A 40 -11.05 -4.41 -22.21
C ALA A 40 -11.54 -5.13 -20.94
N ASN A 41 -12.01 -6.37 -21.04
CA ASN A 41 -12.44 -7.16 -19.88
C ASN A 41 -11.29 -7.45 -18.89
N VAL A 42 -10.09 -7.74 -19.39
CA VAL A 42 -8.90 -7.91 -18.53
C VAL A 42 -8.55 -6.61 -17.82
N VAL A 43 -8.60 -5.48 -18.52
CA VAL A 43 -8.38 -4.16 -17.94
C VAL A 43 -9.46 -3.84 -16.89
N LEU A 44 -10.73 -4.09 -17.19
CA LEU A 44 -11.85 -3.88 -16.27
C LEU A 44 -11.70 -4.70 -15.00
N LYS A 45 -11.35 -5.99 -15.09
CA LYS A 45 -11.06 -6.82 -13.91
C LYS A 45 -9.92 -6.25 -13.07
N ARG A 46 -8.86 -5.76 -13.73
CA ARG A 46 -7.74 -5.15 -13.03
C ARG A 46 -8.14 -3.85 -12.34
N LEU A 47 -8.97 -3.03 -12.98
CA LEU A 47 -9.50 -1.80 -12.40
C LEU A 47 -10.39 -2.10 -11.19
N GLN A 48 -11.29 -3.08 -11.27
CA GLN A 48 -12.13 -3.51 -10.15
C GLN A 48 -11.31 -4.00 -8.95
N GLU A 49 -10.22 -4.73 -9.21
CA GLU A 49 -9.30 -5.16 -8.15
C GLU A 49 -8.59 -3.97 -7.50
N ILE A 50 -8.12 -3.02 -8.30
CA ILE A 50 -7.49 -1.79 -7.77
C ILE A 50 -8.50 -0.99 -6.93
N GLU A 51 -9.73 -0.82 -7.40
CA GLU A 51 -10.79 -0.15 -6.64
C GLU A 51 -11.07 -0.84 -5.30
N LYS A 52 -11.06 -2.18 -5.27
CA LYS A 52 -11.20 -2.95 -4.04
C LYS A 52 -10.04 -2.69 -3.09
N GLN A 53 -8.80 -2.78 -3.58
CA GLN A 53 -7.60 -2.52 -2.78
C GLN A 53 -7.60 -1.11 -2.17
N LEU A 54 -8.05 -0.11 -2.93
CA LEU A 54 -8.18 1.26 -2.43
C LEU A 54 -9.22 1.38 -1.31
N ARG A 55 -10.36 0.67 -1.41
CA ARG A 55 -11.36 0.62 -0.34
C ARG A 55 -10.80 -0.04 0.92
N ASP A 56 -10.11 -1.16 0.77
CA ASP A 56 -9.55 -1.92 1.89
C ASP A 56 -8.48 -1.08 2.63
N LEU A 57 -7.55 -0.44 1.88
CA LEU A 57 -6.57 0.48 2.45
C LEU A 57 -7.21 1.67 3.16
N SER A 58 -8.29 2.24 2.61
CA SER A 58 -9.01 3.34 3.26
C SER A 58 -9.61 2.91 4.60
N ASN A 59 -10.12 1.68 4.70
CA ASN A 59 -10.67 1.13 5.93
C ASN A 59 -9.56 0.90 6.97
N GLU A 60 -8.44 0.28 6.56
CA GLU A 60 -7.28 0.07 7.44
C GLU A 60 -6.74 1.39 8.00
N ILE A 61 -6.64 2.43 7.18
CA ILE A 61 -6.25 3.78 7.63
C ILE A 61 -7.25 4.32 8.67
N GLY A 62 -8.54 4.08 8.48
CA GLY A 62 -9.58 4.45 9.44
C GLY A 62 -9.42 3.74 10.79
N GLU A 63 -9.17 2.44 10.75
CA GLU A 63 -8.93 1.64 11.96
C GLU A 63 -7.69 2.09 12.72
N ILE A 64 -6.58 2.33 12.00
CA ILE A 64 -5.33 2.84 12.60
C ILE A 64 -5.59 4.19 13.27
N LYS A 65 -6.29 5.11 12.60
CA LYS A 65 -6.64 6.42 13.18
C LYS A 65 -7.45 6.27 14.46
N TYR A 66 -8.47 5.41 14.44
CA TYR A 66 -9.31 5.16 15.61
C TYR A 66 -8.52 4.58 16.78
N LEU A 67 -7.62 3.62 16.52
CA LEU A 67 -6.77 3.03 17.56
C LEU A 67 -5.81 4.07 18.14
N LEU A 68 -5.21 4.93 17.31
CA LEU A 68 -4.35 6.02 17.78
C LEU A 68 -5.11 7.02 18.67
N GLU A 69 -6.34 7.37 18.32
CA GLU A 69 -7.19 8.23 19.15
C GLU A 69 -7.51 7.58 20.50
N LYS A 70 -7.84 6.29 20.51
CA LYS A 70 -8.10 5.53 21.73
C LYS A 70 -6.86 5.44 22.64
N ILE A 71 -5.67 5.29 22.05
CA ILE A 71 -4.40 5.29 22.78
C ILE A 71 -4.13 6.69 23.37
N SER A 72 -4.35 7.75 22.58
CA SER A 72 -4.20 9.14 23.04
C SER A 72 -5.11 9.48 24.24
N CYS A 73 -6.35 8.97 24.25
CA CYS A 73 -7.26 9.10 25.40
C CYS A 73 -6.86 8.25 26.63
N SER A 74 -6.03 7.21 26.44
CA SER A 74 -5.53 6.38 27.55
C SER A 74 -4.27 6.96 28.20
N GLU A 75 -3.42 7.65 27.43
CA GLU A 75 -2.24 8.35 27.95
C GLU A 75 -2.62 9.59 28.80
N THR A 76 -3.78 10.20 28.53
CA THR A 76 -4.29 11.35 29.31
C THR A 76 -4.85 11.01 30.69
N ARG A 77 -5.06 9.72 31.03
CA ARG A 77 -5.49 9.30 32.37
C ARG A 77 -4.36 9.05 33.36
N ILE A 78 -3.10 9.03 32.91
CA ILE A 78 -1.93 8.76 33.78
C ILE A 78 -1.31 10.06 34.33
N VAL A 79 -1.69 11.24 33.83
CA VAL A 79 -1.17 12.56 34.28
C VAL A 79 -2.25 13.38 34.99
N GLY A 80 -3.09 12.71 35.79
CA GLY A 80 -4.31 13.28 36.38
C GLY A 80 -4.40 13.19 37.90
N GLU A 81 -3.30 13.04 38.64
CA GLU A 81 -3.31 13.20 40.10
C GLU A 81 -2.00 13.85 40.56
N LYS A 82 -1.98 15.19 40.54
CA LYS A 82 -1.38 16.10 41.54
C LYS A 82 -1.44 17.52 41.00
N GLU A 83 -2.57 18.19 41.28
CA GLU A 83 -2.55 19.64 41.44
C GLU A 83 -1.82 19.93 42.75
N GLU A 84 -0.56 20.35 42.67
CA GLU A 84 0.04 21.19 43.70
C GLU A 84 0.71 22.37 43.00
N ASP A 85 0.12 23.53 43.26
CA ASP A 85 0.71 24.87 43.19
C ASP A 85 2.22 24.84 43.42
N PHE A 86 3.05 25.20 42.42
CA PHE A 86 4.39 25.71 42.71
C PHE A 86 4.98 26.49 41.53
N GLY A 87 5.35 27.73 41.80
CA GLY A 87 6.02 28.64 40.88
C GLY A 87 7.37 28.13 40.37
N THR A 88 7.82 28.76 39.28
CA THR A 88 9.20 28.77 38.74
C THR A 88 10.04 27.54 39.09
N VAL A 89 9.79 26.42 38.40
CA VAL A 89 10.62 25.22 38.51
C VAL A 89 11.90 25.43 37.71
N THR A 90 12.97 25.84 38.39
CA THR A 90 14.33 25.70 37.86
C THR A 90 14.69 24.22 37.80
N PHE A 91 14.62 23.63 36.61
CA PHE A 91 15.13 22.29 36.32
C PHE A 91 16.64 22.26 36.62
N THR A 92 17.03 21.65 37.75
CA THR A 92 18.41 21.25 37.98
C THR A 92 18.67 19.95 37.21
N SER A 93 19.90 19.81 36.74
CA SER A 93 20.41 18.84 35.77
C SER A 93 20.45 17.38 36.26
N GLY A 94 19.44 16.92 37.00
CA GLY A 94 19.44 15.64 37.71
C GLY A 94 18.45 14.58 37.21
N ASP A 95 17.22 14.96 36.86
CA ASP A 95 16.14 13.97 36.74
C ASP A 95 15.65 13.78 35.30
N LEU A 96 16.52 13.23 34.44
CA LEU A 96 16.07 12.64 33.18
C LEU A 96 15.62 11.19 33.42
N PRO A 97 14.41 10.80 33.01
CA PRO A 97 13.94 9.42 33.08
C PRO A 97 14.94 8.45 32.44
N SER A 98 15.11 7.27 33.05
CA SER A 98 16.15 6.28 32.68
C SER A 98 16.15 5.88 31.20
N PHE A 99 14.98 5.87 30.55
CA PHE A 99 14.85 5.54 29.13
C PHE A 99 15.31 6.66 28.17
N LEU A 100 15.43 7.91 28.66
CA LEU A 100 15.91 9.06 27.87
C LEU A 100 17.38 9.39 28.10
N GLN A 101 17.99 8.88 29.16
CA GLN A 101 19.38 9.19 29.51
C GLN A 101 20.37 8.86 28.39
N ASN A 102 20.09 7.84 27.58
CA ASN A 102 20.94 7.39 26.48
C ASN A 102 20.43 7.81 25.10
N ASN A 103 19.55 8.81 25.01
CA ASN A 103 19.00 9.22 23.73
C ASN A 103 20.01 10.12 22.95
N PRO A 104 20.57 9.65 21.82
CA PRO A 104 21.60 10.39 21.08
C PRO A 104 21.08 11.71 20.48
N TRP A 105 19.77 11.87 20.34
CA TRP A 105 19.15 13.08 19.79
C TRP A 105 19.06 14.23 20.80
N LEU A 106 19.22 14.00 22.10
CA LEU A 106 19.21 15.07 23.11
C LEU A 106 20.32 16.10 22.85
N SER A 107 21.49 15.63 22.39
CA SER A 107 22.62 16.48 22.02
C SER A 107 22.35 17.35 20.79
N VAL A 108 21.47 16.90 19.90
CA VAL A 108 21.07 17.62 18.68
C VAL A 108 19.97 18.63 19.01
N LEU A 109 18.98 18.23 19.80
CA LEU A 109 17.84 19.06 20.19
C LEU A 109 18.25 20.22 21.10
N SER A 110 19.17 19.99 22.05
CA SER A 110 19.71 21.05 22.93
C SER A 110 20.41 22.19 22.19
N LYS A 111 20.96 21.93 21.00
CA LYS A 111 21.63 22.94 20.17
C LYS A 111 20.66 23.77 19.33
N ARG A 112 19.48 23.23 19.02
CA ARG A 112 18.52 23.85 18.10
C ARG A 112 17.61 24.90 18.76
N GLY A 113 17.43 24.81 20.08
CA GLY A 113 16.60 25.76 20.85
C GLY A 113 17.34 27.01 21.35
N LYS A 114 18.63 27.15 21.04
CA LYS A 114 19.42 28.37 21.31
C LYS A 114 19.50 29.20 20.03
N SER A 115 18.43 29.90 19.70
CA SER A 115 18.41 30.99 18.70
C SER A 115 17.47 32.07 19.19
#